data_AF-A0A6J0Y054-F1
#
_entry.id   AF-A0A6J0Y054-F1
#
_cell.length_a   1.000
_cell.length_b   1.000
_cell.length_c   1.000
_cell.angle_alpha   90.00
_cell.angle_beta   90.00
_cell.angle_gamma   90.00
#
_symmetry.space_group_name_H-M   'P 1'
#
loop_
_entity.id
_entity.type
_entity.pdbx_description
1 polymer ?
#
loop_
_entity_poly.entity_id
_entity_poly.type
_entity_poly.pdbx_seq_one_letter_code
_entity_poly.pdbx_strand_id
1 'polypeptide(L)'
;MYRRIHEAIIQSPPIDDFDIFKELKDQNFFESQESVIALCTHLQELRKTIEDLDENQLKNEFFKILQISLWGNKCDLSLSGGEHISQKTNIMNSLEDLKPFILVNDMDRLWSLLSNYKKTRQKESVTRVDIVLDNSGFELITDLVLAEFLLSSQLATKIHFYGKTIPWFVSDTTLHDFNWIIKQLKHSNNKWVSQCGVDWEDHIKTGRWVYLDHIFWTLPHDFSTMSQVAPDLHAALQKAHLIFFKGDLNYRKLTGDRRWEFTIPFREALSGFHPAPLCSIRTLKAEVQVGLQPGQGEQLTASEPNWLTTGKYGVFQFDGPL
;
A
#
# COMPACT_ATOMS: atom_id res chain seq x y z
N MET A 1 -4.51 9.03 -20.83
CA MET A 1 -5.80 9.64 -20.44
C MET A 1 -5.61 10.66 -19.31
N TYR A 2 -5.28 10.26 -18.07
CA TYR A 2 -5.13 11.18 -16.92
C TYR A 2 -4.17 12.36 -17.15
N ARG A 3 -3.06 12.16 -17.87
CA ARG A 3 -2.15 13.27 -18.22
C ARG A 3 -2.80 14.36 -19.08
N ARG A 4 -3.75 14.00 -19.96
CA ARG A 4 -4.54 14.94 -20.80
C ARG A 4 -5.63 15.64 -19.98
N ILE A 5 -6.24 14.95 -19.02
CA ILE A 5 -7.13 15.59 -18.03
C ILE A 5 -6.36 16.68 -17.28
N HIS A 6 -5.21 16.32 -16.71
CA HIS A 6 -4.39 17.27 -15.97
C HIS A 6 -3.91 18.44 -16.85
N GLU A 7 -3.56 18.18 -18.11
CA GLU A 7 -3.25 19.24 -19.10
C GLU A 7 -4.41 20.24 -19.26
N ALA A 8 -5.65 19.78 -19.35
CA ALA A 8 -6.81 20.66 -19.50
C ALA A 8 -7.01 21.57 -18.28
N ILE A 9 -6.75 21.06 -17.07
CA ILE A 9 -6.84 21.83 -15.82
C ILE A 9 -5.76 22.90 -15.76
N ILE A 10 -4.48 22.54 -15.95
CA ILE A 10 -3.37 23.51 -15.86
C ILE A 10 -3.43 24.59 -16.96
N GLN A 11 -4.16 24.35 -18.06
CA GLN A 11 -4.42 25.33 -19.12
C GLN A 11 -5.58 26.28 -18.80
N SER A 12 -6.28 26.08 -17.68
CA SER A 12 -7.51 26.79 -17.32
C SER A 12 -7.39 27.65 -16.05
N PRO A 13 -6.49 28.65 -15.95
CA PRO A 13 -6.52 29.60 -14.83
C PRO A 13 -7.89 30.30 -14.70
N PRO A 14 -8.39 30.54 -13.47
CA PRO A 14 -7.69 30.42 -12.18
C PRO A 14 -7.89 29.07 -11.46
N ILE A 15 -8.28 28.00 -12.16
CA ILE A 15 -8.54 26.67 -11.55
C ILE A 15 -7.43 25.66 -11.87
N ASP A 16 -6.22 26.13 -12.17
CA ASP A 16 -5.07 25.33 -12.62
C ASP A 16 -4.47 24.42 -11.54
N ASP A 17 -4.86 24.60 -10.27
CA ASP A 17 -4.52 23.73 -9.14
C ASP A 17 -5.68 22.79 -8.72
N PHE A 18 -6.81 22.81 -9.43
CA PHE A 18 -8.00 22.05 -9.04
C PHE A 18 -7.82 20.55 -9.24
N ASP A 19 -7.93 19.80 -8.15
CA ASP A 19 -8.01 18.35 -8.18
C ASP A 19 -9.46 17.91 -8.41
N ILE A 20 -9.77 17.52 -9.65
CA ILE A 20 -11.11 17.09 -10.06
C ILE A 20 -11.60 15.81 -9.36
N PHE A 21 -10.71 15.06 -8.70
CA PHE A 21 -11.07 13.84 -7.99
C PHE A 21 -11.12 14.04 -6.47
N LYS A 22 -10.79 15.24 -5.98
CA LYS A 22 -10.71 15.52 -4.54
C LYS A 22 -12.00 15.23 -3.80
N GLU A 23 -13.14 15.61 -4.35
CA GLU A 23 -14.45 15.40 -3.70
C GLU A 23 -14.69 13.91 -3.42
N LEU A 24 -14.42 13.04 -4.40
CA LEU A 24 -14.58 11.59 -4.26
C LEU A 24 -13.59 11.01 -3.24
N LYS A 25 -12.35 11.49 -3.22
CA LYS A 25 -11.32 11.06 -2.25
C LYS A 25 -11.69 11.45 -0.82
N ASP A 26 -12.16 12.68 -0.63
CA ASP A 26 -12.61 13.18 0.67
C ASP A 26 -13.87 12.41 1.13
N GLN A 27 -14.80 12.13 0.20
CA GLN A 27 -16.00 11.32 0.49
C GLN A 27 -15.64 9.91 0.97
N ASN A 28 -14.69 9.22 0.31
CA ASN A 28 -14.24 7.90 0.76
C ASN A 28 -13.74 7.92 2.22
N PHE A 29 -12.99 8.95 2.60
CA PHE A 29 -12.54 9.11 3.98
C PHE A 29 -13.71 9.30 4.96
N PHE A 30 -14.69 10.13 4.62
CA PHE A 30 -15.84 10.40 5.49
C PHE A 30 -16.81 9.22 5.60
N GLU A 31 -16.96 8.42 4.56
CA GLU A 31 -17.77 7.21 4.62
C GLU A 31 -17.12 6.15 5.52
N SER A 32 -15.78 6.11 5.55
CA SER A 32 -14.99 5.09 6.27
C SER A 32 -14.74 5.37 7.75
N GLN A 33 -15.42 6.34 8.38
CA GLN A 33 -15.09 6.80 9.74
C GLN A 33 -15.15 5.70 10.82
N GLU A 34 -16.13 4.79 10.77
CA GLU A 34 -16.23 3.69 11.74
C GLU A 34 -15.00 2.78 11.67
N SER A 35 -14.58 2.42 10.46
CA SER A 35 -13.39 1.61 10.21
C SER A 35 -12.11 2.35 10.62
N VAL A 36 -12.03 3.67 10.36
CA VAL A 36 -10.90 4.50 10.80
C VAL A 36 -10.80 4.54 12.32
N ILE A 37 -11.91 4.74 13.02
CA ILE A 37 -11.96 4.74 14.50
C ILE A 37 -11.52 3.39 15.04
N ALA A 38 -12.06 2.29 14.50
CA ALA A 38 -11.72 0.95 14.95
C ALA A 38 -10.23 0.64 14.75
N LEU A 39 -9.68 0.97 13.58
CA LEU A 39 -8.28 0.73 13.27
C LEU A 39 -7.32 1.58 14.11
N CYS A 40 -7.63 2.87 14.29
CA CYS A 40 -6.83 3.73 15.17
C CYS A 40 -6.89 3.29 16.63
N THR A 41 -8.07 2.83 17.09
CA THR A 41 -8.23 2.28 18.46
C THR A 41 -7.36 1.04 18.63
N HIS A 42 -7.45 0.09 17.71
CA HIS A 42 -6.64 -1.12 17.75
C HIS A 42 -5.13 -0.82 17.74
N LEU A 43 -4.68 0.09 16.88
CA LEU A 43 -3.28 0.50 16.82
C LEU A 43 -2.81 1.10 18.16
N GLN A 44 -3.59 2.00 18.75
CA GLN A 44 -3.22 2.65 20.01
C GLN A 44 -3.26 1.69 21.21
N GLU A 45 -4.13 0.67 21.19
CA GLU A 45 -4.13 -0.40 22.18
C GLU A 45 -2.90 -1.30 22.01
N LEU A 46 -2.61 -1.73 20.78
CA LEU A 46 -1.44 -2.54 20.45
C LEU A 46 -0.14 -1.86 20.87
N ARG A 47 0.01 -0.55 20.61
CA ARG A 47 1.21 0.22 20.99
C ARG A 47 1.48 0.23 22.49
N LYS A 48 0.46 0.11 23.34
CA LYS A 48 0.66 0.06 24.81
C LYS A 48 1.31 -1.23 25.28
N THR A 49 1.16 -2.32 24.52
CA THR A 49 1.63 -3.65 24.90
C THR A 49 2.68 -4.19 23.92
N ILE A 50 3.12 -3.40 22.94
CA ILE A 50 3.98 -3.86 21.84
C ILE A 50 5.36 -4.32 22.32
N GLU A 51 5.85 -3.75 23.42
CA GLU A 51 7.13 -4.12 24.05
C GLU A 51 7.03 -5.46 24.81
N ASP A 52 5.82 -5.85 25.23
CA ASP A 52 5.57 -7.09 25.98
C ASP A 52 5.29 -8.29 25.07
N LEU A 53 5.12 -8.07 23.75
CA LEU A 53 4.83 -9.13 22.80
C LEU A 53 6.07 -10.00 22.54
N ASP A 54 5.88 -11.31 22.58
CA ASP A 54 6.88 -12.25 22.09
C ASP A 54 7.02 -12.18 20.55
N GLU A 55 8.05 -12.84 20.03
CA GLU A 55 8.36 -12.80 18.59
C GLU A 55 7.21 -13.32 17.72
N ASN A 56 6.49 -14.36 18.16
CA ASN A 56 5.38 -14.94 17.41
C ASN A 56 4.12 -14.07 17.50
N GLN A 57 3.84 -13.49 18.66
CA GLN A 57 2.74 -12.54 18.83
C GLN A 57 2.96 -11.30 17.94
N LEU A 58 4.17 -10.76 17.92
CA LEU A 58 4.51 -9.62 17.08
C LEU A 58 4.42 -9.97 15.57
N LYS A 59 4.82 -11.18 15.19
CA LYS A 59 4.64 -11.71 13.82
C LYS A 59 3.17 -11.79 13.43
N ASN A 60 2.30 -12.26 14.32
CA ASN A 60 0.87 -12.37 14.05
C ASN A 60 0.23 -10.98 13.86
N GLU A 61 0.59 -10.00 14.68
CA GLU A 61 0.14 -8.62 14.50
C GLU A 61 0.67 -8.00 13.21
N PHE A 62 1.92 -8.28 12.83
CA PHE A 62 2.47 -7.87 11.54
C PHE A 62 1.65 -8.44 10.37
N PHE A 63 1.33 -9.73 10.38
CA PHE A 63 0.52 -10.37 9.34
C PHE A 63 -0.91 -9.83 9.31
N LYS A 64 -1.49 -9.55 10.47
CA LYS A 64 -2.82 -8.95 10.57
C LYS A 64 -2.84 -7.58 9.90
N ILE A 65 -1.86 -6.72 10.21
CA ILE A 65 -1.77 -5.36 9.67
C ILE A 65 -1.46 -5.37 8.17
N LEU A 66 -0.62 -6.28 7.68
CA LEU A 66 -0.41 -6.48 6.25
C LEU A 66 -1.70 -6.86 5.51
N GLN A 67 -2.51 -7.76 6.07
CA GLN A 67 -3.80 -8.14 5.50
C GLN A 67 -4.81 -6.98 5.52
N ILE A 68 -4.80 -6.15 6.56
CA ILE A 68 -5.60 -4.91 6.58
C ILE A 68 -5.16 -3.97 5.44
N SER A 69 -3.84 -3.78 5.24
CA SER A 69 -3.29 -2.98 4.14
C SER A 69 -3.63 -3.53 2.74
N LEU A 70 -3.67 -4.86 2.57
CA LEU A 70 -4.12 -5.50 1.34
C LEU A 70 -5.59 -5.24 1.04
N TRP A 71 -6.45 -5.40 2.04
CA TRP A 71 -7.90 -5.34 1.87
C TRP A 71 -8.50 -3.95 2.09
N GLY A 72 -7.70 -2.93 2.42
CA GLY A 72 -8.17 -1.54 2.58
C GLY A 72 -8.97 -1.05 1.37
N ASN A 73 -8.58 -1.47 0.16
CA ASN A 73 -9.28 -1.18 -1.09
C ASN A 73 -10.65 -1.87 -1.27
N LYS A 74 -10.93 -2.95 -0.52
CA LYS A 74 -12.25 -3.62 -0.53
C LYS A 74 -13.26 -2.97 0.41
N CYS A 75 -12.82 -2.16 1.37
CA CYS A 75 -13.75 -1.39 2.19
C CYS A 75 -14.36 -0.20 1.45
N ASP A 76 -13.72 0.22 0.37
CA ASP A 76 -14.18 1.30 -0.52
C ASP A 76 -15.14 0.79 -1.61
N LEU A 77 -14.84 -0.37 -2.20
CA LEU A 77 -15.62 -0.92 -3.30
C LEU A 77 -16.59 -1.98 -2.81
N SER A 78 -17.87 -1.61 -2.77
CA SER A 78 -18.97 -2.43 -3.31
C SER A 78 -18.65 -3.93 -3.39
N LEU A 79 -18.85 -4.64 -2.27
CA LEU A 79 -18.98 -6.10 -2.23
C LEU A 79 -20.23 -6.61 -3.01
N SER A 80 -20.75 -5.83 -3.96
CA SER A 80 -22.15 -5.90 -4.38
C SER A 80 -22.47 -5.24 -5.74
N GLY A 81 -21.50 -5.06 -6.64
CA GLY A 81 -21.84 -4.70 -8.03
C GLY A 81 -22.79 -3.49 -8.18
N GLY A 82 -22.62 -2.47 -7.34
CA GLY A 82 -23.46 -1.27 -7.36
C GLY A 82 -24.59 -1.20 -6.32
N GLU A 83 -24.76 -2.18 -5.43
CA GLU A 83 -25.69 -2.01 -4.29
C GLU A 83 -24.96 -1.38 -3.08
N HIS A 84 -25.51 -0.29 -2.54
CA HIS A 84 -25.03 0.33 -1.29
C HIS A 84 -25.18 -0.66 -0.12
N ILE A 85 -24.17 -1.48 0.13
CA ILE A 85 -24.03 -2.19 1.41
C ILE A 85 -23.26 -1.23 2.32
N SER A 86 -23.98 -0.63 3.27
CA SER A 86 -23.40 0.15 4.36
C SER A 86 -22.19 -0.59 4.97
N GLN A 87 -21.05 0.08 5.09
CA GLN A 87 -19.81 -0.38 5.71
C GLN A 87 -20.01 -0.78 7.19
N LYS A 88 -20.67 -1.91 7.46
CA LYS A 88 -21.01 -2.35 8.83
C LYS A 88 -20.03 -3.36 9.40
N THR A 89 -19.04 -3.81 8.63
CA THR A 89 -18.12 -4.86 9.08
C THR A 89 -16.69 -4.33 9.10
N ASN A 90 -16.16 -4.14 10.31
CA ASN A 90 -14.76 -3.85 10.56
C ASN A 90 -13.87 -4.92 9.91
N ILE A 91 -12.97 -4.54 8.98
CA ILE A 91 -12.08 -5.48 8.24
C ILE A 91 -11.39 -6.45 9.18
N MET A 92 -10.98 -5.99 10.37
CA MET A 92 -10.27 -6.81 11.34
C MET A 92 -11.03 -8.07 11.74
N ASN A 93 -12.37 -8.03 11.70
CA ASN A 93 -13.23 -9.17 12.02
C ASN A 93 -13.40 -10.14 10.84
N SER A 94 -13.14 -9.69 9.61
CA SER A 94 -13.34 -10.46 8.38
C SER A 94 -12.04 -11.05 7.82
N LEU A 95 -10.88 -10.84 8.47
CA LEU A 95 -9.58 -11.26 7.92
C LEU A 95 -9.48 -12.77 7.72
N GLU A 96 -10.01 -13.58 8.65
CA GLU A 96 -10.01 -15.04 8.52
C GLU A 96 -10.87 -15.49 7.33
N ASP A 97 -12.01 -14.85 7.09
CA ASP A 97 -12.87 -15.13 5.93
C ASP A 97 -12.23 -14.69 4.60
N LEU A 98 -11.33 -13.69 4.65
CA LEU A 98 -10.64 -13.17 3.49
C LEU A 98 -9.36 -13.95 3.14
N LYS A 99 -8.80 -14.71 4.10
CA LYS A 99 -7.56 -15.46 3.95
C LYS A 99 -7.56 -16.47 2.79
N PRO A 100 -8.65 -17.22 2.50
CA PRO A 100 -8.70 -18.11 1.35
C PRO A 100 -8.57 -17.40 -0.01
N PHE A 101 -8.77 -16.08 -0.07
CA PHE A 101 -8.64 -15.30 -1.30
C PHE A 101 -7.23 -14.74 -1.52
N ILE A 102 -6.26 -15.07 -0.67
CA ILE A 102 -4.85 -14.73 -0.88
C ILE A 102 -4.19 -15.84 -1.70
N LEU A 103 -3.90 -15.56 -2.98
CA LEU A 103 -3.42 -16.59 -3.93
C LEU A 103 -1.92 -16.86 -3.82
N VAL A 104 -1.14 -15.83 -3.49
CA VAL A 104 0.30 -15.89 -3.24
C VAL A 104 0.55 -15.16 -1.93
N ASN A 105 1.20 -15.83 -0.98
CA ASN A 105 1.38 -15.31 0.36
C ASN A 105 2.84 -15.46 0.82
N ASP A 106 3.65 -14.45 0.54
CA ASP A 106 5.06 -14.38 0.94
C ASP A 106 5.26 -13.62 2.27
N MET A 107 4.24 -13.45 3.11
CA MET A 107 4.36 -12.67 4.35
C MET A 107 5.45 -13.20 5.30
N ASP A 108 5.67 -14.52 5.35
CA ASP A 108 6.77 -15.13 6.12
C ASP A 108 8.16 -14.64 5.68
N ARG A 109 8.35 -14.37 4.39
CA ARG A 109 9.61 -13.82 3.85
C ARG A 109 9.82 -12.39 4.34
N LEU A 110 8.77 -11.58 4.35
CA LEU A 110 8.80 -10.22 4.86
C LEU A 110 9.16 -10.18 6.35
N TRP A 111 8.54 -11.07 7.13
CA TRP A 111 8.83 -11.19 8.55
C TRP A 111 10.29 -11.59 8.79
N SER A 112 10.76 -12.61 8.08
CA SER A 112 12.14 -13.11 8.22
C SER A 112 13.15 -12.00 7.91
N LEU A 113 12.93 -11.24 6.82
CA LEU A 113 13.77 -10.13 6.42
C LEU A 113 13.82 -9.02 7.48
N LEU A 114 12.66 -8.50 7.91
CA LEU A 114 12.60 -7.37 8.85
C LEU A 114 13.00 -7.78 10.27
N SER A 115 12.64 -8.98 10.73
CA SER A 115 13.08 -9.52 12.03
C SER A 115 14.60 -9.69 12.05
N ASN A 116 15.20 -10.19 10.96
CA ASN A 116 16.65 -10.29 10.84
C ASN A 116 17.32 -8.91 10.88
N TYR A 117 16.81 -7.92 10.13
CA TYR A 117 17.31 -6.55 10.24
C TYR A 117 17.18 -6.03 11.68
N LYS A 118 16.04 -6.18 12.33
CA LYS A 118 15.85 -5.76 13.73
C LYS A 118 16.86 -6.40 14.69
N LYS A 119 17.12 -7.71 14.55
CA LYS A 119 18.04 -8.48 15.41
C LYS A 119 19.52 -8.13 15.18
N THR A 120 19.89 -7.83 13.94
CA THR A 120 21.28 -7.56 13.54
C THR A 120 21.63 -6.07 13.50
N ARG A 121 20.63 -5.19 13.63
CA ARG A 121 20.78 -3.73 13.58
C ARG A 121 21.66 -3.22 14.72
N GLN A 122 22.73 -2.53 14.36
CA GLN A 122 23.54 -1.74 15.29
C GLN A 122 22.77 -0.48 15.70
N LYS A 123 23.03 0.03 16.91
CA LYS A 123 22.24 1.10 17.55
C LYS A 123 22.00 2.35 16.68
N GLU A 124 22.93 2.71 15.79
CA GLU A 124 22.85 3.90 14.93
C GLU A 124 22.46 3.59 13.47
N SER A 125 22.31 2.32 13.11
CA SER A 125 21.98 1.93 11.74
C SER A 125 20.48 2.05 11.45
N VAL A 126 20.15 2.45 10.22
CA VAL A 126 18.77 2.70 9.78
C VAL A 126 18.21 1.47 9.09
N THR A 127 17.00 1.04 9.46
CA THR A 127 16.19 0.12 8.64
C THR A 127 15.11 0.94 7.95
N ARG A 128 15.29 1.20 6.67
CA ARG A 128 14.39 2.00 5.83
C ARG A 128 13.38 1.11 5.11
N VAL A 129 12.08 1.36 5.31
CA VAL A 129 11.01 0.74 4.53
C VAL A 129 10.35 1.80 3.66
N ASP A 130 10.18 1.48 2.38
CA ASP A 130 9.51 2.34 1.43
C ASP A 130 8.11 1.81 1.13
N ILE A 131 7.14 2.71 0.95
CA ILE A 131 5.76 2.39 0.58
C ILE A 131 5.40 3.22 -0.65
N VAL A 132 5.30 2.59 -1.81
CA VAL A 132 4.78 3.18 -3.04
C VAL A 132 3.26 3.06 -3.01
N LEU A 133 2.62 4.21 -2.76
CA LEU A 133 1.20 4.32 -2.46
C LEU A 133 0.32 4.10 -3.70
N ASP A 134 -0.89 3.63 -3.44
CA ASP A 134 -2.00 3.55 -4.39
C ASP A 134 -3.05 4.59 -4.00
N ASN A 135 -4.22 4.17 -3.50
CA ASN A 135 -5.35 5.06 -3.25
C ASN A 135 -5.18 5.87 -1.96
N SER A 136 -5.88 7.00 -1.93
CA SER A 136 -6.09 7.85 -0.77
C SER A 136 -7.18 7.24 0.14
N GLY A 137 -7.78 8.06 1.02
CA GLY A 137 -8.89 7.62 1.85
C GLY A 137 -8.52 6.49 2.81
N PHE A 138 -9.38 5.46 2.90
CA PHE A 138 -9.18 4.37 3.86
C PHE A 138 -7.94 3.52 3.55
N GLU A 139 -7.61 3.26 2.28
CA GLU A 139 -6.39 2.51 1.93
C GLU A 139 -5.15 3.22 2.47
N LEU A 140 -5.03 4.54 2.25
CA LEU A 140 -3.91 5.29 2.81
C LEU A 140 -3.81 5.15 4.32
N ILE A 141 -4.94 5.19 5.04
CA ILE A 141 -4.95 5.01 6.50
C ILE A 141 -4.41 3.64 6.91
N THR A 142 -4.76 2.58 6.18
CA THR A 142 -4.19 1.25 6.45
C THR A 142 -2.67 1.20 6.26
N ASP A 143 -2.14 1.95 5.29
CA ASP A 143 -0.70 2.04 5.03
C ASP A 143 0.03 2.88 6.08
N LEU A 144 -0.59 3.96 6.56
CA LEU A 144 -0.08 4.74 7.68
C LEU A 144 -0.06 3.93 8.98
N VAL A 145 -1.06 3.07 9.20
CA VAL A 145 -1.11 2.16 10.34
C VAL A 145 -0.01 1.09 10.24
N LEU A 146 0.22 0.53 9.04
CA LEU A 146 1.37 -0.35 8.78
C LEU A 146 2.69 0.34 9.09
N ALA A 147 2.88 1.57 8.61
CA ALA A 147 4.07 2.37 8.87
C ALA A 147 4.29 2.64 10.37
N GLU A 148 3.22 2.95 11.11
CA GLU A 148 3.30 3.19 12.56
C GLU A 148 3.65 1.92 13.32
N PHE A 149 3.04 0.79 12.94
CA PHE A 149 3.37 -0.51 13.52
C PHE A 149 4.83 -0.87 13.25
N LEU A 150 5.33 -0.68 12.03
CA LEU A 150 6.72 -0.97 11.68
C LEU A 150 7.72 -0.16 12.54
N LEU A 151 7.41 1.10 12.83
CA LEU A 151 8.25 1.93 13.71
C LEU A 151 8.10 1.53 15.18
N SER A 152 6.87 1.37 15.67
CA SER A 152 6.59 1.01 17.07
C SER A 152 7.16 -0.36 17.44
N SER A 153 7.12 -1.32 16.52
CA SER A 153 7.70 -2.66 16.67
C SER A 153 9.21 -2.69 16.44
N GLN A 154 9.81 -1.57 16.03
CA GLN A 154 11.21 -1.45 15.62
C GLN A 154 11.60 -2.37 14.45
N LEU A 155 10.65 -2.85 13.66
CA LEU A 155 10.94 -3.56 12.41
C LEU A 155 11.50 -2.61 11.34
N ALA A 156 11.14 -1.33 11.42
CA ALA A 156 11.75 -0.24 10.68
C ALA A 156 12.17 0.88 11.66
N THR A 157 13.08 1.75 11.21
CA THR A 157 13.44 2.99 11.91
C THR A 157 13.11 4.23 11.08
N LYS A 158 12.84 4.06 9.79
CA LYS A 158 12.46 5.13 8.87
C LYS A 158 11.50 4.61 7.80
N ILE A 159 10.46 5.38 7.53
CA ILE A 159 9.47 5.09 6.48
C ILE A 159 9.52 6.18 5.42
N HIS A 160 9.64 5.79 4.15
CA HIS A 160 9.43 6.71 3.04
C HIS A 160 8.15 6.35 2.30
N PHE A 161 7.29 7.34 2.05
CA PHE A 161 6.09 7.19 1.24
C PHE A 161 6.34 7.81 -0.13
N TYR A 162 5.93 7.12 -1.18
CA TYR A 162 5.97 7.63 -2.55
C TYR A 162 4.55 7.74 -3.10
N GLY A 163 4.10 8.97 -3.38
CA GLY A 163 2.81 9.21 -4.02
C GLY A 163 2.93 9.86 -5.40
N LYS A 164 1.79 10.33 -5.90
CA LYS A 164 1.65 10.86 -7.26
C LYS A 164 1.79 12.38 -7.26
N THR A 165 2.45 12.92 -8.30
CA THR A 165 2.69 14.37 -8.46
C THR A 165 1.48 15.14 -8.97
N ILE A 166 0.48 14.45 -9.52
CA ILE A 166 -0.73 15.01 -10.12
C ILE A 166 -1.94 14.14 -9.75
N PRO A 167 -3.18 14.64 -9.84
CA PRO A 167 -4.37 13.80 -9.74
C PRO A 167 -4.29 12.65 -10.75
N TRP A 168 -4.31 11.42 -10.25
CA TRP A 168 -3.96 10.23 -11.01
C TRP A 168 -4.89 9.08 -10.66
N PHE A 169 -5.33 8.33 -11.67
CA PHE A 169 -6.16 7.13 -11.48
C PHE A 169 -7.35 7.31 -10.52
N VAL A 170 -7.96 8.50 -10.56
CA VAL A 170 -9.06 8.94 -9.70
C VAL A 170 -8.66 9.06 -8.23
N SER A 171 -8.36 7.95 -7.57
CA SER A 171 -8.20 7.87 -6.13
C SER A 171 -6.77 7.91 -5.63
N ASP A 172 -5.76 7.86 -6.51
CA ASP A 172 -4.35 7.78 -6.07
C ASP A 172 -3.94 8.96 -5.18
N THR A 173 -3.12 8.65 -4.18
CA THR A 173 -2.62 9.61 -3.19
C THR A 173 -1.61 10.57 -3.79
N THR A 174 -1.94 11.86 -3.74
CA THR A 174 -1.01 12.98 -3.92
C THR A 174 -0.49 13.52 -2.58
N LEU A 175 0.47 14.46 -2.61
CA LEU A 175 0.96 15.11 -1.39
C LEU A 175 -0.17 15.85 -0.65
N HIS A 176 -1.12 16.42 -1.40
CA HIS A 176 -2.27 17.11 -0.82
C HIS A 176 -3.16 16.14 -0.04
N ASP A 177 -3.44 14.96 -0.58
CA ASP A 177 -4.28 13.95 0.07
C ASP A 177 -3.62 13.42 1.34
N PHE A 178 -2.33 13.12 1.27
CA PHE A 178 -1.53 12.65 2.40
C PHE A 178 -1.58 13.63 3.57
N ASN A 179 -1.27 14.90 3.31
CA ASN A 179 -1.30 15.95 4.31
C ASN A 179 -2.72 16.22 4.82
N TRP A 180 -3.71 16.19 3.93
CA TRP A 180 -5.10 16.42 4.28
C TRP A 180 -5.61 15.35 5.25
N ILE A 181 -5.38 14.05 4.97
CA ILE A 181 -5.82 12.96 5.84
C ILE A 181 -5.19 13.06 7.23
N ILE A 182 -3.87 13.27 7.33
CA ILE A 182 -3.19 13.45 8.62
C ILE A 182 -3.78 14.63 9.39
N LYS A 183 -4.06 15.74 8.70
CA LYS A 183 -4.70 16.91 9.30
C LYS A 183 -6.12 16.61 9.79
N GLN A 184 -6.93 15.85 9.03
CA GLN A 184 -8.27 15.47 9.47
C GLN A 184 -8.23 14.57 10.71
N LEU A 185 -7.35 13.56 10.71
CA LEU A 185 -7.19 12.64 11.83
C LEU A 185 -6.78 13.40 13.09
N LYS A 186 -5.77 14.28 13.00
CA LYS A 186 -5.27 15.09 14.12
C LYS A 186 -6.37 15.94 14.77
N HIS A 187 -7.25 16.54 13.97
CA HIS A 187 -8.34 17.38 14.45
C HIS A 187 -9.64 16.61 14.72
N SER A 188 -9.63 15.28 14.65
CA SER A 188 -10.78 14.46 15.00
C SER A 188 -11.15 14.64 16.48
N ASN A 189 -12.45 14.62 16.78
CA ASN A 189 -12.94 14.61 18.17
C ASN A 189 -12.82 13.22 18.83
N ASN A 190 -12.52 12.18 18.05
CA ASN A 190 -12.26 10.85 18.61
C ASN A 190 -10.83 10.78 19.16
N LYS A 191 -10.70 10.39 20.44
CA LYS A 191 -9.42 10.34 21.16
C LYS A 191 -8.32 9.58 20.41
N TRP A 192 -8.59 8.35 19.96
CA TRP A 192 -7.56 7.50 19.35
C TRP A 192 -7.21 7.93 17.94
N VAL A 193 -8.19 8.43 17.19
CA VAL A 193 -7.98 9.01 15.86
C VAL A 193 -7.11 10.27 15.93
N SER A 194 -7.43 11.19 16.86
CA SER A 194 -6.64 12.40 17.11
C SER A 194 -5.23 12.05 17.55
N GLN A 195 -5.06 11.08 18.46
CA GLN A 195 -3.73 10.63 18.89
C GLN A 195 -2.90 10.11 17.72
N CYS A 196 -3.47 9.24 16.86
CA CYS A 196 -2.77 8.79 15.65
C CYS A 196 -2.35 9.97 14.76
N GLY A 197 -3.25 10.94 14.51
CA GLY A 197 -2.92 12.10 13.69
C GLY A 197 -1.82 12.99 14.29
N VAL A 198 -1.79 13.16 15.62
CA VAL A 198 -0.72 13.87 16.33
C VAL A 198 0.61 13.12 16.20
N ASP A 199 0.60 11.81 16.47
CA ASP A 199 1.79 10.97 16.38
C ASP A 199 2.37 11.02 14.96
N TRP A 200 1.54 10.80 13.93
CA TRP A 200 1.96 10.78 12.54
C TRP A 200 2.52 12.12 12.06
N GLU A 201 1.96 13.24 12.51
CA GLU A 201 2.55 14.57 12.26
C GLU A 201 3.93 14.71 12.92
N ASP A 202 4.12 14.17 14.14
CA ASP A 202 5.43 14.14 14.81
C ASP A 202 6.45 13.28 14.05
N HIS A 203 6.04 12.10 13.54
CA HIS A 203 6.89 11.26 12.70
C HIS A 203 7.40 12.01 11.46
N ILE A 204 6.56 12.83 10.84
CA ILE A 204 6.93 13.68 9.70
C ILE A 204 7.91 14.78 10.14
N LYS A 205 7.59 15.50 11.23
CA LYS A 205 8.44 16.58 11.76
C LYS A 205 9.83 16.11 12.17
N THR A 206 9.91 14.90 12.74
CA THR A 206 11.16 14.27 13.18
C THR A 206 11.89 13.54 12.05
N GLY A 207 11.33 13.49 10.85
CA GLY A 207 11.91 12.82 9.68
C GLY A 207 11.94 11.30 9.79
N ARG A 208 11.19 10.70 10.72
CA ARG A 208 10.95 9.25 10.80
C ARG A 208 10.03 8.79 9.67
N TRP A 209 9.08 9.63 9.29
CA TRP A 209 8.30 9.52 8.06
C TRP A 209 8.73 10.60 7.07
N VAL A 210 8.86 10.23 5.81
CA VAL A 210 9.18 11.16 4.72
C VAL A 210 8.23 10.89 3.57
N TYR A 211 7.41 11.88 3.19
CA TYR A 211 6.68 11.82 1.93
C TYR A 211 7.57 12.33 0.80
N LEU A 212 7.58 11.60 -0.31
CA LEU A 212 8.29 11.93 -1.53
C LEU A 212 7.31 11.81 -2.69
N ASP A 213 7.41 12.71 -3.66
CA ASP A 213 6.85 12.52 -4.98
C ASP A 213 7.97 12.51 -6.02
N HIS A 214 7.66 11.93 -7.17
CA HIS A 214 8.56 11.92 -8.31
C HIS A 214 7.73 11.75 -9.57
N ILE A 215 8.04 12.51 -10.62
CA ILE A 215 7.24 12.52 -11.85
C ILE A 215 7.11 11.13 -12.48
N PHE A 216 8.11 10.27 -12.30
CA PHE A 216 8.13 8.90 -12.83
C PHE A 216 6.89 8.08 -12.46
N TRP A 217 6.34 8.28 -11.26
CA TRP A 217 5.15 7.54 -10.81
C TRP A 217 3.91 7.83 -11.68
N THR A 218 3.85 9.02 -12.30
CA THR A 218 2.77 9.48 -13.18
C THR A 218 3.17 9.51 -14.67
N LEU A 219 4.34 8.98 -15.02
CA LEU A 219 4.73 8.69 -16.40
C LEU A 219 4.13 7.35 -16.89
N PRO A 220 4.03 7.11 -18.21
CA PRO A 220 3.49 5.86 -18.75
C PRO A 220 4.45 4.67 -18.64
N HIS A 221 5.70 4.91 -18.25
CA HIS A 221 6.74 3.89 -18.18
C HIS A 221 6.44 2.81 -17.15
N ASP A 222 6.72 1.56 -17.52
CA ASP A 222 6.86 0.46 -16.56
C ASP A 222 8.15 0.62 -15.74
N PHE A 223 8.23 -0.09 -14.62
CA PHE A 223 9.32 0.11 -13.65
C PHE A 223 10.67 -0.45 -14.12
N SER A 224 10.70 -1.38 -15.09
CA SER A 224 11.95 -1.90 -15.65
C SER A 224 12.81 -0.82 -16.32
N THR A 225 12.17 0.27 -16.78
CA THR A 225 12.84 1.40 -17.42
C THR A 225 13.30 2.49 -16.44
N MET A 226 13.02 2.34 -15.13
CA MET A 226 13.28 3.38 -14.14
C MET A 226 14.77 3.74 -14.06
N SER A 227 15.67 2.75 -14.17
CA SER A 227 17.12 3.00 -14.11
C SER A 227 17.64 3.89 -15.24
N GLN A 228 16.95 3.93 -16.39
CA GLN A 228 17.29 4.77 -17.52
C GLN A 228 16.55 6.11 -17.51
N VAL A 229 15.25 6.11 -17.13
CA VAL A 229 14.37 7.29 -17.22
C VAL A 229 14.45 8.17 -15.97
N ALA A 230 14.62 7.55 -14.80
CA ALA A 230 14.68 8.22 -13.49
C ALA A 230 15.79 7.59 -12.62
N PRO A 231 17.07 7.69 -13.04
CA PRO A 231 18.19 7.04 -12.37
C PRO A 231 18.36 7.48 -10.90
N ASP A 232 18.00 8.73 -10.59
CA ASP A 232 18.00 9.28 -9.25
C ASP A 232 16.95 8.62 -8.34
N LEU A 233 15.73 8.42 -8.85
CA LEU A 233 14.70 7.65 -8.14
C LEU A 233 15.13 6.20 -7.94
N HIS A 234 15.66 5.55 -8.98
CA HIS A 234 16.16 4.18 -8.86
C HIS A 234 17.26 4.07 -7.79
N ALA A 235 18.23 4.99 -7.80
CA ALA A 235 19.28 5.08 -6.78
C ALA A 235 18.72 5.39 -5.37
N ALA A 236 17.62 6.13 -5.28
CA ALA A 236 16.94 6.38 -4.00
C ALA A 236 16.27 5.12 -3.45
N LEU A 237 15.63 4.31 -4.31
CA LEU A 237 15.00 3.04 -3.95
C LEU A 237 16.03 1.96 -3.58
N GLN A 238 17.23 1.97 -4.17
CA GLN A 238 18.32 1.05 -3.82
C GLN A 238 18.80 1.18 -2.37
N LYS A 239 18.43 2.26 -1.67
CA LYS A 239 18.74 2.48 -0.25
C LYS A 239 17.68 1.89 0.69
N ALA A 240 16.58 1.37 0.17
CA ALA A 240 15.53 0.73 0.95
C ALA A 240 15.99 -0.66 1.41
N HIS A 241 15.51 -1.09 2.58
CA HIS A 241 15.68 -2.45 3.07
C HIS A 241 14.51 -3.34 2.66
N LEU A 242 13.34 -2.72 2.43
CA LEU A 242 12.15 -3.32 1.86
C LEU A 242 11.31 -2.24 1.18
N ILE A 243 10.74 -2.54 0.02
CA ILE A 243 9.80 -1.67 -0.69
C ILE A 243 8.44 -2.37 -0.81
N PHE A 244 7.39 -1.77 -0.28
CA PHE A 244 6.01 -2.17 -0.52
C PHE A 244 5.44 -1.43 -1.72
N PHE A 245 4.92 -2.17 -2.70
CA PHE A 245 4.17 -1.63 -3.82
C PHE A 245 2.69 -1.94 -3.63
N LYS A 246 1.88 -0.91 -3.38
CA LYS A 246 0.44 -1.05 -3.11
C LYS A 246 -0.36 -1.12 -4.40
N GLY A 247 -1.38 -1.97 -4.45
CA GLY A 247 -2.42 -1.91 -5.45
C GLY A 247 -2.07 -2.44 -6.84
N ASP A 248 -3.07 -2.38 -7.72
CA ASP A 248 -3.05 -3.04 -9.03
C ASP A 248 -2.20 -2.32 -10.07
N LEU A 249 -2.25 -0.98 -10.12
CA LEU A 249 -1.47 -0.21 -11.08
C LEU A 249 0.04 -0.38 -10.85
N ASN A 250 0.49 -0.39 -9.58
CA ASN A 250 1.89 -0.64 -9.27
C ASN A 250 2.32 -2.05 -9.70
N TYR A 251 1.48 -3.07 -9.52
CA TYR A 251 1.78 -4.42 -10.00
C TYR A 251 1.88 -4.51 -11.52
N ARG A 252 0.96 -3.84 -12.24
CA ARG A 252 1.01 -3.77 -13.69
C ARG A 252 2.28 -3.09 -14.17
N LYS A 253 2.71 -1.99 -13.53
CA LYS A 253 3.99 -1.34 -13.84
C LYS A 253 5.21 -2.18 -13.43
N LEU A 254 5.15 -2.97 -12.36
CA LEU A 254 6.20 -3.93 -12.00
C LEU A 254 6.38 -5.01 -13.08
N THR A 255 5.28 -5.49 -13.64
CA THR A 255 5.26 -6.61 -14.61
C THR A 255 5.18 -6.17 -16.07
N GLY A 256 5.24 -4.87 -16.34
CA GLY A 256 5.13 -4.28 -17.68
C GLY A 256 3.76 -4.43 -18.35
N ASP A 257 2.72 -4.79 -17.60
CA ASP A 257 1.34 -4.97 -18.08
C ASP A 257 1.24 -5.94 -19.26
N ARG A 258 2.09 -6.98 -19.28
CA ARG A 258 2.23 -7.94 -20.38
C ARG A 258 1.40 -9.20 -20.14
N ARG A 259 1.13 -9.92 -21.23
CA ARG A 259 0.47 -11.25 -21.23
C ARG A 259 1.48 -12.34 -20.87
N TRP A 260 1.88 -12.36 -19.61
CA TRP A 260 2.71 -13.44 -19.06
C TRP A 260 1.88 -14.70 -18.85
N GLU A 261 2.51 -15.87 -19.00
CA GLU A 261 1.93 -17.11 -18.50
C GLU A 261 1.88 -17.07 -16.96
N PHE A 262 0.84 -17.66 -16.36
CA PHE A 262 0.59 -17.58 -14.91
C PHE A 262 1.76 -18.08 -14.05
N THR A 263 2.53 -19.03 -14.58
CA THR A 263 3.62 -19.70 -13.88
C THR A 263 4.98 -18.99 -14.01
N ILE A 264 5.07 -17.94 -14.84
CA ILE A 264 6.31 -17.16 -14.97
C ILE A 264 6.75 -16.67 -13.59
N PRO A 265 8.01 -16.87 -13.16
CA PRO A 265 8.48 -16.40 -11.87
C PRO A 265 8.32 -14.88 -11.73
N PHE A 266 7.88 -14.40 -10.56
CA PHE A 266 7.72 -12.96 -10.31
C PHE A 266 8.99 -12.17 -10.61
N ARG A 267 10.15 -12.69 -10.19
CA ARG A 267 11.47 -12.12 -10.47
C ARG A 267 11.75 -11.94 -11.96
N GLU A 268 11.30 -12.87 -12.80
CA GLU A 268 11.46 -12.76 -14.26
C GLU A 268 10.52 -11.68 -14.83
N ALA A 269 9.27 -11.65 -14.37
CA ALA A 269 8.28 -10.65 -14.80
C ALA A 269 8.68 -9.21 -14.45
N LEU A 270 9.46 -9.01 -13.37
CA LEU A 270 10.05 -7.71 -13.00
C LEU A 270 11.02 -7.15 -14.06
N SER A 271 11.46 -7.96 -15.02
CA SER A 271 12.25 -7.53 -16.18
C SER A 271 13.50 -6.72 -15.80
N GLY A 272 14.20 -7.12 -14.73
CA GLY A 272 15.43 -6.46 -14.26
C GLY A 272 15.22 -5.35 -13.22
N PHE A 273 13.97 -5.03 -12.84
CA PHE A 273 13.68 -4.09 -11.77
C PHE A 273 13.86 -4.72 -10.38
N HIS A 274 15.10 -4.66 -9.85
CA HIS A 274 15.46 -5.20 -8.53
C HIS A 274 16.24 -4.16 -7.69
N PRO A 275 15.67 -2.97 -7.41
CA PRO A 275 16.40 -1.94 -6.68
C PRO A 275 16.74 -2.36 -5.24
N ALA A 276 15.82 -3.05 -4.57
CA ALA A 276 15.93 -3.55 -3.20
C ALA A 276 14.96 -4.74 -3.04
N PRO A 277 14.96 -5.47 -1.91
CA PRO A 277 13.89 -6.41 -1.61
C PRO A 277 12.54 -5.70 -1.70
N LEU A 278 11.58 -6.29 -2.40
CA LEU A 278 10.29 -5.67 -2.65
C LEU A 278 9.15 -6.67 -2.49
N CYS A 279 7.98 -6.15 -2.16
CA CYS A 279 6.75 -6.91 -2.08
C CYS A 279 5.62 -6.13 -2.72
N SER A 280 4.89 -6.76 -3.64
CA SER A 280 3.62 -6.22 -4.06
C SER A 280 2.51 -6.69 -3.13
N ILE A 281 1.75 -5.74 -2.61
CA ILE A 281 0.52 -5.95 -1.84
C ILE A 281 -0.64 -5.51 -2.75
N ARG A 282 -1.28 -6.47 -3.40
CA ARG A 282 -2.20 -6.20 -4.51
C ARG A 282 -3.50 -6.96 -4.37
N THR A 283 -4.63 -6.28 -4.58
CA THR A 283 -5.89 -6.91 -5.01
C THR A 283 -5.98 -6.94 -6.54
N LEU A 284 -6.41 -8.06 -7.11
CA LEU A 284 -6.34 -8.28 -8.56
C LEU A 284 -7.48 -7.53 -9.28
N LYS A 285 -7.13 -6.51 -10.08
CA LYS A 285 -8.08 -5.69 -10.86
C LYS A 285 -7.70 -5.60 -12.34
N ALA A 286 -6.82 -6.49 -12.82
CA ALA A 286 -6.34 -6.53 -14.20
C ALA A 286 -5.89 -7.92 -14.62
N GLU A 287 -5.96 -8.20 -15.92
CA GLU A 287 -5.65 -9.47 -16.58
C GLU A 287 -4.13 -9.77 -16.67
N VAL A 288 -3.41 -9.57 -15.56
CA VAL A 288 -2.01 -9.93 -15.40
C VAL A 288 -1.82 -10.54 -14.02
N GLN A 289 -1.23 -11.72 -13.95
CA GLN A 289 -0.82 -12.38 -12.71
C GLN A 289 0.28 -13.38 -13.05
N VAL A 290 1.35 -13.39 -12.25
CA VAL A 290 2.50 -14.28 -12.45
C VAL A 290 2.86 -15.02 -11.17
N GLY A 291 3.77 -15.99 -11.22
CA GLY A 291 4.27 -16.72 -10.07
C GLY A 291 3.22 -17.58 -9.35
N LEU A 292 2.18 -18.01 -10.06
CA LEU A 292 1.21 -19.00 -9.56
C LEU A 292 1.77 -20.42 -9.67
N GLN A 293 1.19 -21.33 -8.90
CA GLN A 293 1.48 -22.76 -9.07
C GLN A 293 0.91 -23.27 -10.41
N PRO A 294 1.53 -24.28 -11.04
CA PRO A 294 1.00 -24.88 -12.25
C PRO A 294 -0.45 -25.35 -12.07
N GLY A 295 -1.35 -24.92 -12.97
CA GLY A 295 -2.78 -25.27 -12.94
C GLY A 295 -3.65 -24.36 -12.06
N GLN A 296 -3.07 -23.52 -11.19
CA GLN A 296 -3.84 -22.66 -10.28
C GLN A 296 -4.63 -21.59 -11.04
N GLY A 297 -3.99 -20.88 -11.98
CA GLY A 297 -4.64 -19.84 -12.77
C GLY A 297 -5.66 -20.40 -13.75
N GLU A 298 -5.38 -21.55 -14.34
CA GLU A 298 -6.28 -22.26 -15.25
C GLU A 298 -7.54 -22.75 -14.52
N GLN A 299 -7.39 -23.32 -13.32
CA GLN A 299 -8.52 -23.74 -12.49
C GLN A 299 -9.41 -22.57 -12.12
N LEU A 300 -8.83 -21.45 -11.67
CA LEU A 300 -9.59 -20.24 -11.35
C LEU A 300 -10.32 -19.70 -12.57
N THR A 301 -9.66 -19.66 -13.73
CA THR A 301 -10.26 -19.21 -15.00
C THR A 301 -11.45 -20.08 -15.40
N ALA A 302 -11.37 -21.40 -15.20
CA ALA A 302 -12.47 -22.31 -15.48
C ALA A 302 -13.66 -22.13 -14.51
N SER A 303 -13.40 -21.85 -13.23
CA SER A 303 -14.44 -21.71 -12.21
C SER A 303 -15.07 -20.31 -12.12
N GLU A 304 -14.28 -19.27 -12.35
CA GLU A 304 -14.66 -17.87 -12.18
C GLU A 304 -13.94 -17.03 -13.24
N PRO A 305 -14.47 -16.91 -14.47
CA PRO A 305 -13.75 -16.28 -15.59
C PRO A 305 -13.22 -14.86 -15.35
N ASN A 306 -13.83 -14.11 -14.43
CA ASN A 306 -13.45 -12.72 -14.11
C ASN A 306 -12.55 -12.60 -12.86
N TRP A 307 -11.99 -13.70 -12.34
CA TRP A 307 -11.23 -13.71 -11.07
C TRP A 307 -10.04 -12.72 -11.01
N LEU A 308 -9.46 -12.37 -12.18
CA LEU A 308 -8.36 -11.41 -12.31
C LEU A 308 -8.78 -9.94 -12.15
N THR A 309 -10.06 -9.61 -12.30
CA THR A 309 -10.51 -8.22 -12.50
C THR A 309 -11.53 -7.73 -11.46
N THR A 310 -12.03 -8.61 -10.61
CA THR A 310 -13.08 -8.29 -9.62
C THR A 310 -12.57 -7.66 -8.33
N GLY A 311 -11.26 -7.65 -8.08
CA GLY A 311 -10.68 -7.28 -6.79
C GLY A 311 -10.89 -8.33 -5.71
N LYS A 312 -11.48 -9.50 -6.02
CA LYS A 312 -11.80 -10.55 -5.06
C LYS A 312 -10.56 -11.22 -4.48
N TYR A 313 -9.52 -11.42 -5.28
CA TYR A 313 -8.30 -12.09 -4.87
C TYR A 313 -7.20 -11.08 -4.52
N GLY A 314 -6.26 -11.51 -3.68
CA GLY A 314 -5.11 -10.70 -3.28
C GLY A 314 -3.81 -11.49 -3.26
N VAL A 315 -2.69 -10.77 -3.28
CA VAL A 315 -1.34 -11.35 -3.20
C VAL A 315 -0.44 -10.51 -2.31
N PHE A 316 0.44 -11.20 -1.58
CA PHE A 316 1.70 -10.68 -1.05
C PHE A 316 2.80 -11.38 -1.82
N GLN A 317 3.36 -10.73 -2.84
CA GLN A 317 4.31 -11.36 -3.75
C GLN A 317 5.67 -10.68 -3.63
N PHE A 318 6.67 -11.42 -3.14
CA PHE A 318 7.98 -10.91 -2.74
C PHE A 318 9.08 -11.29 -3.74
N ASP A 319 10.00 -10.35 -3.99
CA ASP A 319 11.29 -10.59 -4.64
C ASP A 319 12.42 -10.01 -3.77
N GLY A 320 13.44 -10.82 -3.49
CA GLY A 320 14.57 -10.44 -2.65
C GLY A 320 15.35 -11.65 -2.13
N PRO A 321 16.50 -11.44 -1.48
CA PRO A 321 17.21 -12.50 -0.76
C PRO A 321 16.39 -12.99 0.43
N LEU A 322 16.54 -14.28 0.75
CA LEU A 322 16.08 -14.88 2.00
C LEU A 322 17.24 -14.98 2.99
#